data_AF-A0A7J9WQS1-F1
#
_entry.id   AF-A0A7J9WQS1-F1
#
_cell.length_a   1.000
_cell.length_b   1.000
_cell.length_c   1.000
_cell.angle_alpha   90.00
_cell.angle_beta   90.00
_cell.angle_gamma   90.00
#
_symmetry.space_group_name_H-M   'P 1'
#
loop_
_entity.id
_entity.type
_entity.pdbx_description
1 polymer ?
#
loop_
_entity_poly.entity_id
_entity_poly.type
_entity_poly.pdbx_seq_one_letter_code
_entity_poly.pdbx_strand_id
1 'polypeptide(L)'
;MTTARVTITLPAELRQAAQGAADRAGVPFSAVVSDALAAWVRGRLVDAWLAEHQVAHGAFDEDELRALAEDAGVPYVPARRSRRAA
;
A
#
# COMPACT_ATOMS: atom_id res chain seq x y z
N MET A 1 -21.11 4.22 11.49
CA MET A 1 -19.64 4.00 11.56
C MET A 1 -19.11 4.70 12.79
N THR A 2 -18.33 4.01 13.61
CA THR A 2 -17.77 4.60 14.83
C THR A 2 -16.39 5.20 14.50
N THR A 3 -16.21 6.48 14.77
CA THR A 3 -14.92 7.17 14.56
C THR A 3 -14.22 7.34 15.91
N ALA A 4 -12.92 7.03 15.97
CA ALA A 4 -12.08 7.31 17.13
C ALA A 4 -11.20 8.53 16.86
N ARG A 5 -11.03 9.41 17.85
CA ARG A 5 -10.07 10.53 17.77
C ARG A 5 -8.69 10.02 18.17
N VAL A 6 -7.70 10.30 17.33
CA VAL A 6 -6.31 9.91 17.54
C VAL A 6 -5.43 11.16 17.53
N THR A 7 -4.49 11.22 18.47
CA THR A 7 -3.41 12.22 18.47
C THR A 7 -2.14 11.54 17.98
N ILE A 8 -1.45 12.16 17.03
CA ILE A 8 -0.20 11.66 16.45
C ILE A 8 0.89 12.73 16.53
N THR A 9 2.14 12.30 16.64
CA THR A 9 3.31 13.17 16.49
C THR A 9 3.88 12.97 15.10
N LEU A 10 4.09 14.07 14.36
CA LEU A 10 4.67 14.06 13.02
C LEU A 10 5.95 14.91 13.01
N PRO A 11 6.97 14.50 12.24
CA PRO A 11 8.06 15.40 11.85
C PRO A 11 7.50 16.69 11.22
N ALA A 12 8.13 17.82 11.50
CA ALA A 12 7.63 19.12 11.06
C ALA A 12 7.56 19.20 9.53
N GLU A 13 8.53 18.62 8.85
CA GLU A 13 8.67 18.55 7.41
C GLU A 13 7.52 17.74 6.79
N LEU A 14 7.16 16.62 7.43
CA LEU A 14 6.06 15.78 6.98
C LEU A 14 4.71 16.47 7.17
N ARG A 15 4.53 17.16 8.30
CA ARG A 15 3.33 17.98 8.55
C ARG A 15 3.20 19.10 7.53
N GLN A 16 4.31 19.76 7.15
CA GLN A 16 4.31 20.79 6.11
C GLN A 16 4.00 20.22 4.73
N ALA A 17 4.60 19.07 4.36
CA ALA A 17 4.34 18.41 3.09
C ALA A 17 2.87 17.99 2.94
N ALA A 18 2.30 17.39 4.00
CA ALA A 18 0.88 17.01 4.03
C ALA A 18 -0.05 18.23 3.98
N GLN A 19 0.30 19.34 4.65
CA GLN A 19 -0.44 20.60 4.51
C GLN A 19 -0.40 21.11 3.08
N GLY A 20 0.77 21.15 2.44
CA GLY A 20 0.87 21.60 1.05
C GLY A 20 0.10 20.71 0.07
N ALA A 21 -0.01 19.40 0.34
CA ALA A 21 -0.85 18.49 -0.43
C ALA A 21 -2.35 18.80 -0.23
N ALA A 22 -2.77 19.04 1.01
CA ALA A 22 -4.13 19.41 1.35
C ALA A 22 -4.57 20.71 0.65
N ASP A 23 -3.72 21.73 0.69
CA ASP A 23 -3.98 23.04 0.07
C ASP A 23 -4.14 22.92 -1.46
N ARG A 24 -3.24 22.17 -2.13
CA ARG A 24 -3.32 21.94 -3.58
C ARG A 24 -4.57 21.15 -3.99
N ALA A 25 -5.00 20.21 -3.15
CA ALA A 25 -6.17 19.39 -3.42
C ALA A 25 -7.49 20.05 -2.96
N GLY A 26 -7.43 21.17 -2.25
CA GLY A 26 -8.63 21.85 -1.72
C GLY A 26 -9.36 21.04 -0.65
N VAL A 27 -8.64 20.18 0.11
CA VAL A 27 -9.21 19.31 1.14
C VAL A 27 -8.63 19.63 2.52
N PRO A 28 -9.31 19.25 3.62
CA PRO A 28 -8.75 19.40 4.96
C PRO A 28 -7.48 18.56 5.17
N PHE A 29 -6.53 19.08 5.96
CA PHE A 29 -5.31 18.34 6.36
C PHE A 29 -5.61 16.94 6.91
N SER A 30 -6.65 16.81 7.74
CA SER A 30 -7.05 15.54 8.33
C SER A 30 -7.45 14.51 7.27
N ALA A 31 -8.06 14.92 6.15
CA ALA A 31 -8.42 14.01 5.06
C ALA A 31 -7.16 13.38 4.44
N VAL A 32 -6.14 14.19 4.16
CA VAL A 32 -4.84 13.70 3.63
C VAL A 32 -4.20 12.69 4.59
N VAL A 33 -4.19 12.99 5.89
CA VAL A 33 -3.60 12.10 6.89
C VAL A 33 -4.41 10.80 7.03
N SER A 34 -5.75 10.90 7.07
CA SER A 34 -6.64 9.75 7.17
C SER A 34 -6.51 8.84 5.95
N ASP A 35 -6.45 9.40 4.75
CA ASP A 35 -6.33 8.63 3.50
C ASP A 35 -4.95 7.95 3.41
N ALA A 36 -3.88 8.66 3.76
CA ALA A 36 -2.53 8.08 3.81
C ALA A 36 -2.45 6.92 4.81
N LEU A 37 -3.02 7.09 6.01
CA LEU A 37 -3.07 6.04 7.02
C LEU A 37 -3.92 4.85 6.53
N ALA A 38 -5.07 5.10 5.94
CA ALA A 38 -5.94 4.04 5.41
C ALA A 38 -5.29 3.27 4.27
N ALA A 39 -4.57 3.94 3.37
CA ALA A 39 -3.81 3.30 2.30
C ALA A 39 -2.69 2.41 2.87
N TRP A 40 -1.92 2.93 3.84
CA TRP A 40 -0.85 2.19 4.49
C TRP A 40 -1.36 0.96 5.24
N VAL A 41 -2.43 1.10 6.04
CA VAL A 41 -3.03 -0.03 6.78
C VAL A 41 -3.56 -1.09 5.82
N ARG A 42 -4.28 -0.68 4.76
CA ARG A 42 -4.79 -1.63 3.75
C ARG A 42 -3.65 -2.39 3.08
N GLY A 43 -2.56 -1.72 2.72
CA GLY A 43 -1.37 -2.37 2.17
C GLY A 43 -0.82 -3.43 3.11
N ARG A 44 -0.64 -3.10 4.40
CA ARG A 44 -0.17 -4.06 5.41
C ARG A 44 -1.10 -5.26 5.62
N LEU A 45 -2.41 -5.04 5.56
CA LEU A 45 -3.38 -6.12 5.68
C LEU A 45 -3.33 -7.06 4.47
N VAL A 46 -3.16 -6.51 3.26
CA VAL A 46 -2.97 -7.30 2.04
C VAL A 46 -1.67 -8.11 2.12
N ASP A 47 -0.57 -7.49 2.56
CA ASP A 47 0.72 -8.19 2.72
C ASP A 47 0.62 -9.34 3.73
N ALA A 48 -0.04 -9.11 4.87
CA ALA A 48 -0.24 -10.13 5.90
C ALA A 48 -1.09 -11.29 5.39
N TRP A 49 -2.23 -10.97 4.75
CA TRP A 49 -3.09 -11.96 4.14
C TRP A 49 -2.36 -12.76 3.06
N LEU A 50 -1.55 -12.10 2.22
CA LEU A 50 -0.77 -12.76 1.17
C LEU A 50 0.25 -13.74 1.76
N ALA A 51 0.93 -13.36 2.84
CA ALA A 51 1.86 -14.24 3.53
C ALA A 51 1.15 -15.47 4.12
N GLU A 52 0.00 -15.30 4.77
CA GLU A 52 -0.80 -16.41 5.31
C GLU A 52 -1.30 -17.33 4.20
N HIS A 53 -1.78 -16.77 3.09
CA HIS A 53 -2.25 -17.52 1.94
C HIS A 53 -1.14 -18.39 1.35
N GLN A 54 0.07 -17.83 1.19
CA GLN A 54 1.21 -18.57 0.63
C GLN A 54 1.73 -19.67 1.56
N VAL A 55 1.58 -19.51 2.87
CA VAL A 55 1.88 -20.59 3.83
C VAL A 55 0.88 -21.74 3.67
N ALA A 56 -0.40 -21.44 3.45
CA ALA A 56 -1.45 -22.44 3.34
C ALA A 56 -1.51 -23.15 1.97
N HIS A 57 -1.24 -22.42 0.89
CA HIS A 57 -1.47 -22.87 -0.49
C HIS A 57 -0.21 -22.95 -1.36
N GLY A 58 0.93 -22.43 -0.87
CA GLY A 58 2.14 -22.26 -1.67
C GLY A 58 2.23 -20.87 -2.31
N ALA A 59 3.42 -20.50 -2.76
CA ALA A 59 3.63 -19.26 -3.51
C ALA A 59 3.01 -19.37 -4.90
N PHE A 60 2.47 -18.26 -5.40
CA PHE A 60 1.94 -18.16 -6.76
C PHE A 60 3.05 -18.45 -7.79
N ASP A 61 2.72 -19.27 -8.78
CA ASP A 61 3.61 -19.52 -9.91
C ASP A 61 3.54 -18.39 -10.96
N GLU A 62 4.40 -18.48 -11.98
CA GLU A 62 4.52 -17.43 -12.99
C GLU A 62 3.28 -17.33 -13.89
N ASP A 63 2.60 -18.44 -14.14
CA ASP A 63 1.42 -18.50 -15.00
C ASP A 63 0.19 -17.98 -14.26
N GLU A 64 0.06 -18.31 -12.96
CA GLU A 64 -0.95 -17.75 -12.06
C GLU A 64 -0.81 -16.23 -11.94
N LEU A 65 0.40 -15.71 -11.76
CA LEU A 65 0.63 -14.27 -11.68
C LEU A 65 0.33 -13.56 -13.01
N ARG A 66 0.58 -14.22 -14.15
CA ARG A 66 0.25 -13.67 -15.47
C ARG A 66 -1.26 -13.61 -15.70
N ALA A 67 -1.98 -14.67 -15.32
CA ALA A 67 -3.43 -14.70 -15.37
C ALA A 67 -4.06 -13.64 -14.47
N LEU A 68 -3.52 -13.44 -13.26
CA LEU A 68 -3.98 -12.41 -12.33
C LEU A 68 -3.75 -10.99 -12.87
N ALA A 69 -2.61 -10.75 -13.53
CA ALA A 69 -2.32 -9.45 -14.15
C ALA A 69 -3.28 -9.15 -15.31
N GLU A 70 -3.60 -10.16 -16.11
CA GLU A 70 -4.59 -10.05 -17.19
C GLU A 70 -5.98 -9.71 -16.65
N ASP A 71 -6.46 -10.44 -15.64
CA ASP A 71 -7.76 -10.21 -15.00
C ASP A 71 -7.85 -8.81 -14.35
N ALA A 72 -6.78 -8.39 -13.67
CA ALA A 72 -6.70 -7.07 -13.04
C ALA A 72 -6.48 -5.91 -14.05
N GLY A 73 -6.26 -6.22 -15.34
CA GLY A 73 -6.00 -5.21 -16.37
C GLY A 73 -4.69 -4.44 -16.17
N VAL A 74 -3.71 -5.02 -15.47
CA VAL A 74 -2.41 -4.41 -15.19
C VAL A 74 -1.30 -5.11 -15.98
N PRO A 75 -0.27 -4.39 -16.47
CA PRO A 75 0.85 -5.04 -17.14
C PRO A 75 1.56 -6.02 -16.20
N TYR A 76 1.71 -7.28 -16.63
CA TYR A 76 2.53 -8.25 -15.92
C TYR A 76 4.00 -7.79 -15.92
N VAL A 77 4.60 -7.69 -14.74
CA VAL A 77 6.02 -7.38 -14.57
C VAL A 77 6.68 -8.57 -13.86
N PRO A 78 7.55 -9.34 -14.55
CA PRO A 78 8.22 -10.48 -13.93
C PRO A 78 9.14 -9.99 -12.81
N ALA A 79 9.22 -10.77 -11.73
CA ALA A 79 10.14 -10.48 -10.64
C ALA A 79 11.57 -10.38 -11.21
N ARG A 80 12.25 -9.24 -10.97
CA ARG A 80 13.67 -9.12 -11.35
C ARG A 80 14.43 -10.20 -10.59
N ARG A 81 14.94 -11.22 -11.30
CA ARG A 81 15.95 -12.12 -10.73
C ARG A 81 17.08 -11.25 -10.22
N SER A 82 17.21 -11.10 -8.91
CA SER A 82 18.44 -10.60 -8.31
C SER A 82 19.53 -11.56 -8.77
N ARG A 83 20.36 -11.10 -9.71
CA ARG A 83 21.56 -11.81 -10.12
C ARG A 83 22.43 -11.90 -8.86
N ARG A 84 22.33 -13.01 -8.14
CA ARG A 84 23.24 -13.37 -7.07
C ARG A 84 24.60 -13.47 -7.73
N ALA A 85 25.44 -12.45 -7.53
CA ALA A 85 26.84 -12.51 -7.90
C ALA A 85 27.44 -13.67 -7.10
N ALA A 86 27.96 -14.65 -7.83
CA ALA A 86 28.79 -15.72 -7.29
C ALA A 86 30.16 -15.17 -6.90
#